data_AF-A0A5Q0P696-F1
#
_entry.id   AF-A0A5Q0P696-F1
#
_cell.length_a   1.000
_cell.length_b   1.000
_cell.length_c   1.000
_cell.angle_alpha   90.00
_cell.angle_beta   90.00
_cell.angle_gamma   90.00
#
_symmetry.space_group_name_H-M   'P 1'
#
loop_
_entity.id
_entity.type
_entity.pdbx_description
1 polymer ?
#
loop_
_entity_poly.entity_id
_entity_poly.type
_entity_poly.pdbx_seq_one_letter_code
_entity_poly.pdbx_strand_id
1 'polypeptide(L)'
;MKNIIQNSVLPFALFAGALALFGCDQVAAPESHSQTTESETTVATSAQSQEQAVELKSGNMFYIIRDVADFQLKAGDYVEQLKQTQTELQTAVNAQDTAQLQQTATALESQLKGFNDALTGLNLKSQEIDQVRSKIMTANEQVLASPFLNGDVDLSKVDFKQIEQQMGNVQSEMIKLAGMLLENGGNTAEESSDNS
;
A
#
# COMPACT_ATOMS: atom_id res chain seq x y z
N MET A 1 37.79 -46.20 -8.68
CA MET A 1 39.07 -45.89 -8.01
C MET A 1 38.99 -44.48 -7.45
N LYS A 2 39.27 -44.32 -6.14
CA LYS A 2 39.92 -43.17 -5.43
C LYS A 2 39.26 -41.77 -5.54
N ASN A 3 38.51 -41.31 -4.51
CA ASN A 3 38.88 -40.44 -3.35
C ASN A 3 39.23 -38.98 -3.78
N ILE A 4 38.75 -37.90 -3.14
CA ILE A 4 39.26 -37.22 -1.91
C ILE A 4 38.34 -35.96 -1.72
N ILE A 5 37.56 -35.77 -0.65
CA ILE A 5 37.84 -35.20 0.70
C ILE A 5 37.90 -33.64 0.76
N GLN A 6 37.32 -33.10 1.86
CA GLN A 6 37.55 -31.80 2.55
C GLN A 6 36.72 -30.59 2.09
N ASN A 7 35.73 -30.13 2.86
CA ASN A 7 35.82 -29.45 4.17
C ASN A 7 36.56 -28.10 4.08
N SER A 8 35.81 -27.04 3.79
CA SER A 8 36.26 -25.65 3.99
C SER A 8 35.47 -25.03 5.14
N VAL A 9 36.04 -25.12 6.33
CA VAL A 9 35.74 -24.27 7.48
C VAL A 9 36.80 -23.19 7.48
N LEU A 10 36.42 -21.93 7.33
CA LEU A 10 37.28 -20.78 7.61
C LEU A 10 36.42 -19.65 8.24
N PRO A 11 37.06 -18.74 9.01
CA PRO A 11 36.64 -18.41 10.38
C PRO A 11 36.40 -16.90 10.61
N PHE A 12 35.90 -16.58 11.81
CA PHE A 12 36.12 -15.35 12.60
C PHE A 12 36.32 -13.98 11.91
N ALA A 13 35.35 -13.09 12.09
CA ALA A 13 35.52 -11.70 12.54
C ALA A 13 34.12 -11.12 12.85
N LEU A 14 33.62 -11.14 14.10
CA LEU A 14 33.76 -10.06 15.08
C LEU A 14 34.03 -8.68 14.46
N PHE A 15 32.98 -7.87 14.31
CA PHE A 15 33.10 -6.43 14.50
C PHE A 15 31.95 -5.94 15.39
N ALA A 16 32.35 -5.47 16.57
CA ALA A 16 31.50 -4.87 17.59
C ALA A 16 31.69 -3.35 17.57
N GLY A 17 30.62 -2.62 17.89
CA GLY A 17 30.63 -1.19 18.21
C GLY A 17 30.43 -0.28 16.98
N ALA A 18 29.67 0.81 17.04
CA ALA A 18 29.42 1.67 18.19
C ALA A 18 28.03 2.32 18.14
N LEU A 19 27.43 2.45 19.33
CA LEU A 19 26.41 3.45 19.65
C LEU A 19 27.02 4.85 19.52
N ALA A 20 26.30 5.76 18.87
CA ALA A 20 26.40 7.19 19.13
C ALA A 20 25.01 7.82 18.99
N LEU A 21 24.32 7.89 20.12
CA LEU A 21 23.18 8.78 20.35
C LEU A 21 23.70 10.23 20.28
N PHE A 22 23.38 10.95 19.22
CA PHE A 22 23.39 12.41 19.26
C PHE A 22 21.98 12.88 19.60
N GLY A 23 21.70 12.92 20.90
CA GLY A 23 20.71 13.83 21.46
C GLY A 23 21.38 15.20 21.59
N CYS A 24 20.94 16.18 20.81
CA CYS A 24 21.26 17.58 21.05
C CYS A 24 20.19 18.17 21.97
N ASP A 25 20.62 18.45 23.18
CA ASP A 25 19.95 19.21 24.23
C ASP A 25 20.44 20.66 24.21
N GLN A 26 19.52 21.64 24.29
CA GLN A 26 19.61 22.94 25.01
C GLN A 26 18.55 23.91 24.45
N VAL A 27 17.51 24.32 25.19
CA VAL A 27 17.38 25.17 26.40
C VAL A 27 17.17 26.67 26.10
N ALA A 28 16.10 27.18 26.72
CA ALA A 28 15.78 28.55 27.13
C ALA A 28 15.23 29.58 26.12
N ALA A 29 14.08 30.15 26.54
CA ALA A 29 13.26 31.21 25.96
C ALA A 29 13.90 32.62 26.04
N PRO A 30 13.23 33.67 25.48
CA PRO A 30 12.30 34.43 26.32
C PRO A 30 11.01 34.95 25.62
N GLU A 31 9.92 34.96 26.40
CA GLU A 31 8.85 35.96 26.57
C GLU A 31 8.64 37.06 25.51
N SER A 32 7.39 37.17 25.01
CA SER A 32 6.49 38.34 25.15
C SER A 32 5.50 38.48 23.97
N HIS A 33 4.21 38.15 24.16
CA HIS A 33 3.13 39.08 23.78
C HIS A 33 1.80 38.75 24.47
N SER A 34 1.11 39.82 24.84
CA SER A 34 -0.03 39.92 25.75
C SER A 34 -1.40 39.56 25.16
N GLN A 35 -2.30 39.25 26.11
CA GLN A 35 -3.74 39.62 26.19
C GLN A 35 -4.71 39.06 25.14
N THR A 36 -5.59 38.13 25.55
CA THR A 36 -6.95 38.37 26.09
C THR A 36 -7.96 38.69 24.99
N THR A 37 -8.96 37.80 24.82
CA THR A 37 -10.40 38.12 25.01
C THR A 37 -11.20 36.82 24.89
N GLU A 38 -11.85 36.45 25.99
CA GLU A 38 -12.95 35.49 26.08
C GLU A 38 -14.17 36.03 25.33
N SER A 39 -14.94 35.16 24.68
CA SER A 39 -16.38 35.34 24.55
C SER A 39 -17.09 34.00 24.49
N GLU A 40 -18.01 33.88 25.42
CA GLU A 40 -18.84 32.75 25.80
C GLU A 40 -19.94 32.41 24.79
N THR A 41 -20.29 31.11 24.80
CA THR A 41 -21.65 30.56 24.86
C THR A 41 -22.64 30.85 23.72
N THR A 42 -23.06 29.77 23.04
CA THR A 42 -24.45 29.30 23.16
C THR A 42 -24.59 27.84 22.68
N VAL A 43 -25.00 27.00 23.62
CA VAL A 43 -25.44 25.62 23.43
C VAL A 43 -26.92 25.67 23.04
N ALA A 44 -27.30 25.01 21.94
CA ALA A 44 -28.67 24.58 21.71
C ALA A 44 -28.65 23.13 21.24
N THR A 45 -28.98 22.23 22.17
CA THR A 45 -29.14 20.80 21.91
C THR A 45 -30.41 20.57 21.11
N SER A 46 -30.31 19.80 20.03
CA SER A 46 -31.46 19.16 19.38
C SER A 46 -31.07 17.71 19.19
N ALA A 47 -31.45 16.87 20.16
CA ALA A 47 -31.29 15.43 20.06
C ALA A 47 -32.30 14.91 19.04
N GLN A 48 -31.82 14.59 17.84
CA GLN A 48 -32.56 13.79 16.88
C GLN A 48 -31.62 12.70 16.36
N SER A 49 -32.05 11.47 16.58
CA SER A 49 -31.40 10.21 16.23
C SER A 49 -30.77 10.26 14.84
N GLN A 50 -29.45 10.38 14.77
CA GLN A 50 -28.69 10.15 13.55
C GLN A 50 -27.95 8.84 13.72
N GLU A 51 -28.37 7.84 12.95
CA GLU A 51 -27.43 6.86 12.40
C GLU A 51 -26.18 7.64 11.99
N GLN A 52 -25.03 7.30 12.58
CA GLN A 52 -23.75 7.94 12.27
C GLN A 52 -23.38 7.61 10.83
N ALA A 53 -24.00 8.31 9.88
CA ALA A 53 -23.37 8.67 8.64
C ALA A 53 -22.06 9.32 9.06
N VAL A 54 -20.97 8.61 8.80
CA VAL A 54 -19.63 9.11 9.04
C VAL A 54 -19.46 10.33 8.15
N GLU A 55 -19.66 11.52 8.72
CA GLU A 55 -19.44 12.77 8.01
C GLU A 55 -17.95 12.85 7.74
N LEU A 56 -17.57 12.61 6.48
CA LEU A 56 -16.18 12.64 6.06
C LEU A 56 -15.65 14.06 6.24
N LYS A 57 -14.62 14.22 7.07
CA LYS A 57 -14.00 15.52 7.37
C LYS A 57 -12.80 15.70 6.45
N SER A 58 -13.02 16.38 5.32
CA SER A 58 -11.93 16.75 4.40
C SER A 58 -11.00 17.80 5.03
N GLY A 59 -9.70 17.73 4.73
CA GLY A 59 -8.67 18.68 5.16
C GLY A 59 -8.19 18.53 6.60
N ASN A 60 -8.70 17.54 7.35
CA ASN A 60 -8.27 17.31 8.73
C ASN A 60 -7.10 16.30 8.77
N MET A 61 -5.90 16.81 9.03
CA MET A 61 -4.66 16.02 9.06
C MET A 61 -4.70 14.86 10.08
N PHE A 62 -5.38 15.01 11.22
CA PHE A 62 -5.50 13.93 12.20
C PHE A 62 -6.26 12.72 11.62
N TYR A 63 -7.37 12.97 10.91
CA TYR A 63 -8.13 11.89 10.28
C TYR A 63 -7.38 11.28 9.11
N ILE A 64 -6.68 12.09 8.32
CA ILE A 64 -5.82 11.59 7.24
C ILE A 64 -4.76 10.63 7.80
N ILE A 65 -3.97 11.05 8.80
CA ILE A 65 -2.91 10.22 9.38
C ILE A 65 -3.48 8.94 10.00
N ARG A 66 -4.58 9.04 10.76
CA ARG A 66 -5.22 7.86 11.35
C ARG A 66 -5.70 6.89 10.26
N ASP A 67 -6.30 7.41 9.20
CA ASP A 67 -6.85 6.59 8.12
C ASP A 67 -5.78 5.96 7.26
N VAL A 68 -4.66 6.66 7.01
CA VAL A 68 -3.46 6.09 6.41
C VAL A 68 -2.91 4.96 7.29
N ALA A 69 -2.93 5.10 8.61
CA ALA A 69 -2.53 4.03 9.52
C ALA A 69 -3.50 2.83 9.47
N ASP A 70 -4.82 3.04 9.51
CA ASP A 70 -5.80 1.94 9.38
C ASP A 70 -5.67 1.24 8.03
N PHE A 71 -5.44 2.00 6.96
CA PHE A 71 -5.16 1.48 5.63
C PHE A 71 -3.91 0.60 5.63
N GLN A 72 -2.78 1.10 6.14
CA GLN A 72 -1.53 0.32 6.18
C GLN A 72 -1.65 -0.93 7.05
N LEU A 73 -2.33 -0.85 8.20
CA LEU A 73 -2.48 -1.98 9.11
C LEU A 73 -3.34 -3.12 8.55
N LYS A 74 -4.39 -2.80 7.77
CA LYS A 74 -5.32 -3.80 7.24
C LYS A 74 -5.03 -4.21 5.81
N ALA A 75 -4.44 -3.31 5.03
CA ALA A 75 -4.34 -3.42 3.58
C ALA A 75 -2.89 -3.33 3.07
N GLY A 76 -1.92 -2.98 3.92
CA GLY A 76 -0.52 -2.80 3.54
C GLY A 76 0.15 -4.07 3.01
N ASP A 77 -0.12 -5.23 3.63
CA ASP A 77 0.48 -6.51 3.22
C ASP A 77 0.07 -6.93 1.81
N TYR A 78 -1.13 -6.53 1.35
CA TYR A 78 -1.57 -6.82 -0.01
C TYR A 78 -0.69 -6.11 -1.05
N VAL A 79 -0.14 -4.94 -0.75
CA VAL A 79 0.76 -4.24 -1.67
C VAL A 79 2.01 -5.06 -1.96
N GLU A 80 2.60 -5.65 -0.91
CA GLU A 80 3.80 -6.46 -1.07
C GLU A 80 3.48 -7.81 -1.71
N GLN A 81 2.37 -8.44 -1.34
CA GLN A 81 1.89 -9.67 -1.99
C GLN A 81 1.64 -9.48 -3.49
N LEU A 82 1.03 -8.35 -3.88
CA LEU A 82 0.76 -8.03 -5.28
C LEU A 82 2.05 -7.80 -6.08
N LYS A 83 3.05 -7.13 -5.50
CA LYS A 83 4.38 -6.96 -6.13
C LYS A 83 5.12 -8.28 -6.31
N GLN A 84 5.08 -9.13 -5.29
CA GLN A 84 5.68 -10.46 -5.37
C GLN A 84 5.00 -11.30 -6.46
N THR A 85 3.67 -11.31 -6.47
CA THR A 85 2.87 -12.08 -7.44
C THR A 85 3.06 -11.57 -8.87
N GLN A 86 3.22 -10.26 -9.06
CA GLN A 86 3.61 -9.70 -10.36
C GLN A 86 4.95 -10.27 -10.85
N THR A 87 5.95 -10.34 -9.96
CA THR A 87 7.28 -10.87 -10.28
C THR A 87 7.21 -12.36 -10.63
N GLU A 88 6.41 -13.12 -9.89
CA GLU A 88 6.18 -14.55 -10.13
C GLU A 88 5.46 -14.80 -11.46
N LEU A 89 4.46 -13.97 -11.80
CA LEU A 89 3.77 -14.04 -13.10
C LEU A 89 4.74 -13.80 -14.25
N GLN A 90 5.58 -12.75 -14.14
CA GLN A 90 6.59 -12.47 -15.15
C GLN A 90 7.59 -13.63 -15.31
N THR A 91 7.98 -14.22 -14.19
CA THR A 91 8.89 -15.37 -14.17
C THR A 91 8.26 -16.57 -14.87
N ALA A 92 7.00 -16.89 -14.56
CA ALA A 92 6.28 -18.02 -15.15
C ALA A 92 6.10 -17.88 -16.67
N VAL A 93 5.77 -16.68 -17.15
CA VAL A 93 5.66 -16.42 -18.60
C VAL A 93 7.02 -16.54 -19.29
N ASN A 94 8.08 -15.95 -18.72
CA ASN A 94 9.42 -16.01 -19.29
C ASN A 94 9.95 -17.45 -19.35
N ALA A 95 9.66 -18.25 -18.33
CA ALA A 95 10.04 -19.65 -18.24
C ALA A 95 9.12 -20.58 -19.08
N GLN A 96 8.02 -20.05 -19.63
CA GLN A 96 6.97 -20.82 -20.28
C GLN A 96 6.41 -21.93 -19.38
N ASP A 97 6.32 -21.67 -18.07
CA ASP A 97 5.81 -22.61 -17.07
C ASP A 97 4.31 -22.41 -16.88
N THR A 98 3.50 -23.26 -17.52
CA THR A 98 2.04 -23.18 -17.46
C THR A 98 1.48 -23.49 -16.08
N ALA A 99 2.13 -24.38 -15.31
CA ALA A 99 1.67 -24.77 -13.99
C ALA A 99 1.90 -23.63 -13.00
N GLN A 100 3.10 -23.03 -13.01
CA GLN A 100 3.41 -21.87 -12.21
C GLN A 100 2.54 -20.68 -12.62
N LEU A 101 2.34 -20.45 -13.91
CA LEU A 101 1.49 -19.36 -14.41
C LEU A 101 0.06 -19.47 -13.87
N GLN A 102 -0.53 -20.66 -13.94
CA GLN A 102 -1.89 -20.89 -13.45
C GLN A 102 -1.97 -20.71 -11.93
N GLN A 103 -1.00 -21.25 -11.18
CA GLN A 103 -0.94 -21.09 -9.73
C GLN A 103 -0.84 -19.61 -9.34
N THR A 104 0.05 -18.86 -9.99
CA THR A 104 0.27 -17.45 -9.68
C THR A 104 -0.90 -16.58 -10.14
N ALA A 105 -1.57 -16.90 -11.25
CA ALA A 105 -2.80 -16.22 -11.67
C ALA A 105 -3.92 -16.40 -10.64
N THR A 106 -4.13 -17.62 -10.13
CA THR A 106 -5.08 -17.88 -9.04
C THR A 106 -4.71 -17.15 -7.76
N ALA A 107 -3.42 -17.09 -7.41
CA ALA A 107 -2.94 -16.32 -6.27
C ALA A 107 -3.25 -14.82 -6.43
N LEU A 108 -2.99 -14.25 -7.61
CA LEU A 108 -3.31 -12.85 -7.91
C LEU A 108 -4.80 -12.56 -7.76
N GLU A 109 -5.65 -13.41 -8.34
CA GLU A 109 -7.11 -13.26 -8.24
C GLU A 109 -7.58 -13.26 -6.77
N SER A 110 -7.07 -14.21 -5.98
CA SER A 110 -7.41 -14.31 -4.55
C SER A 110 -6.91 -13.10 -3.76
N GLN A 111 -5.71 -12.60 -4.05
CA GLN A 111 -5.15 -11.43 -3.39
C GLN A 111 -5.92 -10.16 -3.71
N LEU A 112 -6.30 -9.94 -4.97
CA LEU A 112 -7.10 -8.78 -5.37
C LEU A 112 -8.49 -8.77 -4.73
N LYS A 113 -9.13 -9.94 -4.62
CA LYS A 113 -10.40 -10.10 -3.90
C LYS A 113 -10.24 -9.82 -2.40
N GLY A 114 -9.25 -10.44 -1.76
CA GLY A 114 -8.96 -10.19 -0.34
C GLY A 114 -8.59 -8.73 -0.07
N PHE A 115 -7.91 -8.08 -1.02
CA PHE A 115 -7.58 -6.66 -0.91
C PHE A 115 -8.85 -5.80 -0.99
N ASN A 116 -9.77 -6.08 -1.91
CA ASN A 116 -11.08 -5.41 -1.97
C ASN A 116 -11.90 -5.59 -0.68
N ASP A 117 -11.88 -6.78 -0.09
CA ASP A 117 -12.54 -7.04 1.19
C ASP A 117 -11.91 -6.22 2.33
N ALA A 118 -10.58 -6.18 2.40
CA ALA A 118 -9.84 -5.38 3.37
C ALA A 118 -10.14 -3.88 3.23
N LEU A 119 -10.16 -3.37 2.00
CA LEU A 119 -10.50 -1.98 1.66
C LEU A 119 -11.93 -1.62 2.08
N THR A 120 -12.88 -2.51 1.80
CA THR A 120 -14.29 -2.35 2.19
C THR A 120 -14.45 -2.30 3.72
N GLY A 121 -13.62 -3.06 4.44
CA GLY A 121 -13.59 -3.10 5.91
C GLY A 121 -12.90 -1.89 6.60
N LEU A 122 -12.35 -0.94 5.84
CA LEU A 122 -11.75 0.27 6.42
C LEU A 122 -12.81 1.22 6.97
N ASN A 123 -12.59 1.76 8.18
CA ASN A 123 -13.48 2.73 8.82
C ASN A 123 -12.92 4.15 8.68
N LEU A 124 -12.87 4.63 7.44
CA LEU A 124 -12.28 5.92 7.09
C LEU A 124 -13.18 7.09 7.54
N LYS A 125 -12.57 8.18 8.01
CA LYS A 125 -13.23 9.48 8.26
C LYS A 125 -12.73 10.59 7.32
N SER A 126 -11.60 10.41 6.65
CA SER A 126 -11.05 11.33 5.66
C SER A 126 -11.65 11.03 4.30
N GLN A 127 -12.13 12.07 3.63
CA GLN A 127 -12.64 11.96 2.27
C GLN A 127 -11.52 11.67 1.27
N GLU A 128 -10.32 12.19 1.53
CA GLU A 128 -9.13 11.98 0.73
C GLU A 128 -8.74 10.51 0.67
N ILE A 129 -8.70 9.85 1.83
CA ILE A 129 -8.35 8.42 1.91
C ILE A 129 -9.51 7.56 1.38
N ASP A 130 -10.76 7.98 1.55
CA ASP A 130 -11.91 7.29 0.96
C ASP A 130 -11.90 7.29 -0.58
N GLN A 131 -11.56 8.43 -1.19
CA GLN A 131 -11.39 8.52 -2.65
C GLN A 131 -10.27 7.60 -3.14
N VAL A 132 -9.18 7.51 -2.39
CA VAL A 132 -8.06 6.62 -2.71
C VAL A 132 -8.48 5.16 -2.62
N ARG A 133 -9.17 4.78 -1.54
CA ARG A 133 -9.80 3.45 -1.42
C ARG A 133 -10.64 3.15 -2.67
N SER A 134 -11.52 4.06 -3.07
CA SER A 134 -12.39 3.84 -4.24
C SER A 134 -11.58 3.63 -5.52
N LYS A 135 -10.54 4.42 -5.77
CA LYS A 135 -9.69 4.28 -6.96
C LYS A 135 -8.95 2.93 -6.98
N ILE A 136 -8.43 2.51 -5.83
CA ILE A 136 -7.76 1.22 -5.67
C ILE A 136 -8.74 0.08 -5.93
N MET A 137 -9.95 0.11 -5.36
CA MET A 137 -10.97 -0.89 -5.60
C MET A 137 -11.33 -0.98 -7.09
N THR A 138 -11.52 0.16 -7.77
CA THR A 138 -11.79 0.18 -9.22
C THR A 138 -10.64 -0.43 -10.02
N ALA A 139 -9.38 -0.13 -9.68
CA ALA A 139 -8.24 -0.72 -10.35
C ALA A 139 -8.15 -2.24 -10.10
N ASN A 140 -8.40 -2.71 -8.88
CA ASN A 140 -8.47 -4.15 -8.60
C ASN A 140 -9.56 -4.83 -9.43
N GLU A 141 -10.74 -4.24 -9.54
CA GLU A 141 -11.83 -4.75 -10.37
C GLU A 141 -11.47 -4.79 -11.86
N GLN A 142 -10.74 -3.79 -12.37
CA GLN A 142 -10.24 -3.79 -13.75
C GLN A 142 -9.26 -4.93 -14.00
N VAL A 143 -8.35 -5.22 -13.07
CA VAL A 143 -7.42 -6.36 -13.17
C VAL A 143 -8.18 -7.68 -13.10
N LEU A 144 -9.11 -7.81 -12.16
CA LEU A 144 -9.95 -9.01 -12.01
C LEU A 144 -10.82 -9.29 -13.24
N ALA A 145 -11.31 -8.23 -13.91
CA ALA A 145 -12.10 -8.33 -15.13
C ALA A 145 -11.25 -8.62 -16.38
N SER A 146 -9.91 -8.63 -16.27
CA SER A 146 -9.04 -8.90 -17.41
C SER A 146 -9.26 -10.32 -17.95
N PRO A 147 -9.13 -10.55 -19.28
CA PRO A 147 -9.26 -11.88 -19.87
C PRO A 147 -8.33 -12.93 -19.25
N PHE A 148 -7.20 -12.48 -18.70
CA PHE A 148 -6.20 -13.31 -18.05
C PHE A 148 -6.70 -13.90 -16.72
N LEU A 149 -7.49 -13.15 -15.94
CA LEU A 149 -7.95 -13.56 -14.60
C LEU A 149 -9.43 -13.98 -14.56
N ASN A 150 -10.26 -13.51 -15.50
CA ASN A 150 -11.69 -13.79 -15.50
C ASN A 150 -12.07 -15.18 -16.08
N GLY A 151 -11.08 -15.93 -16.57
CA GLY A 151 -11.28 -17.26 -17.16
C GLY A 151 -11.54 -17.30 -18.66
N ASP A 152 -11.51 -16.15 -19.36
CA ASP A 152 -11.67 -16.08 -20.82
C ASP A 152 -10.46 -16.63 -21.59
N VAL A 153 -9.31 -16.76 -20.93
CA VAL A 153 -8.10 -17.39 -21.46
C VAL A 153 -7.83 -18.72 -20.75
N ASP A 154 -7.83 -19.83 -21.49
CA ASP A 154 -7.42 -21.14 -20.96
C ASP A 154 -5.88 -21.22 -20.85
N LEU A 155 -5.35 -20.86 -19.70
CA LEU A 155 -3.90 -20.86 -19.42
C LEU A 155 -3.23 -22.23 -19.61
N SER A 156 -4.02 -23.33 -19.67
CA SER A 156 -3.50 -24.69 -19.84
C SER A 156 -3.32 -25.11 -21.31
N LYS A 157 -3.89 -24.35 -22.27
CA LYS A 157 -3.95 -24.75 -23.69
C LYS A 157 -3.48 -23.69 -24.69
N VAL A 158 -3.02 -22.54 -24.22
CA VAL A 158 -2.83 -21.34 -25.04
C VAL A 158 -1.36 -21.08 -25.40
N ASP A 159 -1.16 -20.41 -26.54
CA ASP A 159 0.10 -19.84 -27.02
C ASP A 159 0.62 -18.77 -26.03
N PHE A 160 1.82 -18.98 -25.47
CA PHE A 160 2.47 -18.03 -24.55
C PHE A 160 2.54 -16.61 -25.10
N LYS A 161 2.58 -16.44 -26.43
CA LYS A 161 2.57 -15.12 -27.06
C LYS A 161 1.25 -14.37 -26.81
N GLN A 162 0.12 -15.08 -26.77
CA GLN A 162 -1.18 -14.49 -26.45
C GLN A 162 -1.26 -14.14 -24.96
N ILE A 163 -0.71 -15.00 -24.10
CA ILE A 163 -0.62 -14.76 -22.66
C ILE A 163 0.27 -13.54 -22.37
N GLU A 164 1.43 -13.42 -23.01
CA GLU A 164 2.34 -12.29 -22.85
C GLU A 164 1.65 -10.96 -23.21
N GLN A 165 0.87 -10.93 -24.29
CA GLN A 165 0.08 -9.76 -24.68
C GLN A 165 -0.97 -9.37 -23.64
N GLN A 166 -1.74 -10.34 -23.12
CA GLN A 166 -2.76 -10.08 -22.11
C GLN A 166 -2.13 -9.70 -20.76
N MET A 167 -0.97 -10.27 -20.43
CA MET A 167 -0.24 -9.95 -19.21
C MET A 167 0.33 -8.53 -19.24
N GLY A 168 0.68 -7.98 -20.42
CA GLY A 168 1.06 -6.58 -20.55
C GLY A 168 -0.01 -5.61 -20.02
N ASN A 169 -1.29 -5.92 -20.24
CA ASN A 169 -2.40 -5.14 -19.70
C ASN A 169 -2.48 -5.27 -18.17
N VAL A 170 -2.38 -6.49 -17.65
CA VAL A 170 -2.36 -6.76 -16.19
C VAL A 170 -1.21 -6.04 -15.51
N GLN A 171 -0.01 -6.07 -16.11
CA GLN A 171 1.17 -5.36 -15.59
C GLN A 171 0.95 -3.85 -15.56
N SER A 172 0.37 -3.27 -16.60
CA SER A 172 0.09 -1.82 -16.64
C SER A 172 -0.88 -1.41 -15.53
N GLU A 173 -1.97 -2.15 -15.35
CA GLU A 173 -2.94 -1.87 -14.29
C GLU A 173 -2.36 -2.09 -12.89
N MET A 174 -1.50 -3.09 -12.71
CA MET A 174 -0.78 -3.32 -11.45
C MET A 174 0.23 -2.20 -11.15
N ILE A 175 0.87 -1.63 -12.16
CA ILE A 175 1.73 -0.45 -11.99
C ILE A 175 0.91 0.77 -11.59
N LYS A 176 -0.26 0.98 -12.20
CA LYS A 176 -1.17 2.07 -11.79
C LYS A 176 -1.63 1.89 -10.34
N LEU A 177 -1.98 0.65 -9.96
CA LEU A 177 -2.32 0.30 -8.59
C LEU A 177 -1.19 0.63 -7.63
N ALA A 178 0.04 0.19 -7.93
CA ALA A 178 1.23 0.48 -7.13
C ALA A 178 1.52 1.99 -7.06
N GLY A 179 1.36 2.73 -8.15
CA GLY A 179 1.50 4.19 -8.19
C GLY A 179 0.54 4.89 -7.23
N MET A 180 -0.75 4.54 -7.30
CA MET A 180 -1.76 5.08 -6.39
C MET A 180 -1.48 4.75 -4.92
N LEU A 181 -0.87 3.60 -4.63
CA LEU A 181 -0.48 3.20 -3.28
C LEU A 181 0.75 3.98 -2.78
N LEU A 182 1.71 4.28 -3.65
CA LEU A 182 2.95 4.98 -3.32
C LEU A 182 2.76 6.48 -3.19
N GLU A 183 1.98 7.11 -4.06
CA GLU A 183 1.65 8.55 -4.00
C GLU A 183 0.97 8.91 -2.66
N ASN A 184 0.21 7.96 -2.11
CA ASN A 184 -0.49 8.14 -0.84
C ASN A 184 0.36 7.89 0.42
N GLY A 185 1.58 7.37 0.27
CA GLY A 185 2.56 7.25 1.35
C GLY A 185 3.55 8.42 1.45
N GLY A 186 3.65 9.25 0.39
CA GLY A 186 4.70 10.27 0.24
C GLY A 186 4.27 11.73 0.31
N ASN A 187 2.99 12.07 0.14
CA ASN A 187 2.55 13.46 0.04
C ASN A 187 2.28 14.14 1.41
N THR A 188 3.25 14.10 2.33
CA THR A 188 3.26 14.96 3.52
C THR A 188 4.69 15.35 3.95
N ALA A 189 5.53 15.71 2.99
CA ALA A 189 6.75 16.48 3.25
C ALA A 189 7.26 17.07 1.93
N GLU A 190 6.70 18.21 1.52
CA GLU A 190 7.37 19.24 0.68
C GLU A 190 6.31 20.21 0.15
N GLU A 191 5.87 21.15 0.99
CA GLU A 191 5.41 22.45 0.50
C GLU A 191 5.46 23.47 1.64
N SER A 192 6.66 24.02 1.87
CA SER A 192 6.85 25.40 2.36
C SER A 192 8.34 25.70 2.38
N SER A 193 8.86 26.15 1.24
CA SER A 193 9.99 27.09 1.14
C SER A 193 10.32 27.33 -0.34
N ASP A 194 9.66 28.32 -0.95
CA ASP A 194 10.39 29.44 -1.55
C ASP A 194 9.39 30.44 -2.15
N ASN A 195 9.10 31.48 -1.35
CA ASN A 195 8.78 32.79 -1.90
C ASN A 195 9.47 33.83 -1.03
N SER A 196 10.69 34.22 -1.43
CA SER A 196 11.32 35.51 -1.13
C SER A 196 12.38 35.81 -2.17
#